data_AF-A0A9P1ARK8-F1
#
_entry.id   AF-A0A9P1ARK8-F1
#
_cell.length_a   1.000
_cell.length_b   1.000
_cell.length_c   1.000
_cell.angle_alpha   90.00
_cell.angle_beta   90.00
_cell.angle_gamma   90.00
#
_symmetry.space_group_name_H-M   'P 1'
#
loop_
_entity.id
_entity.type
_entity.pdbx_description
1 polymer ?
#
loop_
_entity_poly.entity_id
_entity_poly.type
_entity_poly.pdbx_seq_one_letter_code
_entity_poly.pdbx_strand_id
1 'polypeptide(L)'
;MMNLDEISFTPPQWLLIYYFSAGFVSVLISTFCVYLILFRSVKIGNFKYFLLWFNISCAVTDVSMTILLRPVALLPIWALYSVGYAWKLLGIPFRETTLFFVFWVGEQFAALVCCFLYKHQTISQLGSKLILSKSVFTSAVVSFQFAISAFVVFFFYVQNDQETALRIAHQIYPSLAYEFDSLQSFQLFAENKNYPLFLAFCVFAGTIVVLAVGGLTWHMIHILNGNRRKMSGTNFQRHKNAVNSLVAQPIYSQEISYLMCAVFSSHSTINCLILIATSPAYRRIFTKRKPSSNSSPSVFMKVASMSHG
;
A
#
# COMPACT_ATOMS: atom_id res chain seq x y z
N MET A 1 -8.89 32.72 10.89
CA MET A 1 -7.75 32.95 10.00
C MET A 1 -6.67 31.96 10.42
N MET A 2 -6.26 31.08 9.51
CA MET A 2 -5.22 30.08 9.75
C MET A 2 -3.88 30.83 9.77
N ASN A 3 -3.06 30.66 10.80
CA ASN A 3 -1.77 31.35 10.91
C ASN A 3 -0.80 30.71 9.91
N LEU A 4 -0.61 31.35 8.75
CA LEU A 4 0.20 30.82 7.64
C LEU A 4 1.71 31.03 7.86
N ASP A 5 2.09 31.88 8.82
CA ASP A 5 3.47 32.25 9.12
C ASP A 5 4.27 31.15 9.84
N GLU A 6 3.63 30.04 10.22
CA GLU A 6 4.27 28.89 10.89
C GLU A 6 4.65 27.74 9.92
N ILE A 7 4.34 27.86 8.62
CA ILE A 7 4.62 26.78 7.65
C ILE A 7 6.10 26.81 7.28
N SER A 8 6.84 25.76 7.66
CA SER A 8 8.23 25.60 7.22
C SER A 8 8.31 24.97 5.82
N PHE A 9 8.87 25.69 4.86
CA PHE A 9 9.24 25.17 3.54
C PHE A 9 10.61 24.47 3.53
N THR A 10 11.28 24.41 4.68
CA THR A 10 12.51 23.63 4.86
C THR A 10 12.17 22.26 5.45
N PRO A 11 12.63 21.15 4.85
CA PRO A 11 12.36 19.82 5.39
C PRO A 11 13.14 19.60 6.69
N PRO A 12 12.52 19.02 7.73
CA PRO A 12 13.24 18.71 8.95
C PRO A 12 14.28 17.61 8.70
N GLN A 13 15.49 17.78 9.24
CA GLN A 13 16.62 16.86 9.00
C GLN A 13 16.33 15.43 9.47
N TRP A 14 15.59 15.28 10.58
CA TRP A 14 15.21 13.97 11.08
C TRP A 14 14.36 13.18 10.07
N LEU A 15 13.48 13.86 9.31
CA LEU A 15 12.62 13.24 8.31
C LEU A 15 13.44 12.76 7.10
N LEU A 16 14.47 13.52 6.70
CA LEU A 16 15.36 13.13 5.62
C LEU A 16 16.22 11.91 6.00
N ILE A 17 16.76 11.89 7.22
CA ILE A 17 17.51 10.75 7.78
C ILE A 17 16.58 9.54 7.89
N TYR A 18 15.34 9.76 8.32
CA TYR A 18 14.34 8.71 8.41
C TYR A 18 14.04 8.12 7.02
N TYR A 19 13.76 8.93 6.00
CA TYR A 19 13.54 8.42 4.64
C TYR A 19 14.71 7.57 4.15
N PHE A 20 15.95 8.02 4.37
CA PHE A 20 17.12 7.26 3.96
C PHE A 20 17.23 5.92 4.69
N SER A 21 17.09 5.92 6.01
CA SER A 21 17.20 4.71 6.84
C SER A 21 16.04 3.73 6.59
N ALA A 22 14.80 4.21 6.54
CA ALA A 22 13.62 3.41 6.24
C ALA A 22 13.69 2.81 4.82
N GLY A 23 14.09 3.60 3.84
CA GLY A 23 14.29 3.13 2.46
C GLY A 23 15.34 2.02 2.37
N PHE A 24 16.50 2.22 3.01
CA PHE A 24 17.56 1.22 3.03
C PHE A 24 17.13 -0.08 3.71
N VAL A 25 16.51 0.01 4.88
CA VAL A 25 15.97 -1.16 5.61
C VAL A 25 14.91 -1.87 4.79
N SER A 26 14.01 -1.13 4.15
CA SER A 26 12.93 -1.74 3.37
C SER A 26 13.45 -2.47 2.15
N VAL A 27 14.40 -1.91 1.40
CA VAL A 27 15.03 -2.59 0.26
C VAL A 27 15.72 -3.89 0.69
N LEU A 28 16.45 -3.89 1.81
CA LEU A 28 17.08 -5.09 2.34
C LEU A 28 16.05 -6.17 2.69
N ILE A 29 14.99 -5.79 3.39
CA ILE A 29 13.94 -6.72 3.84
C ILE A 29 13.14 -7.25 2.65
N SER A 30 12.72 -6.39 1.72
CA SER A 30 11.99 -6.80 0.52
C SER A 30 12.84 -7.71 -0.37
N THR A 31 14.14 -7.44 -0.53
CA THR A 31 15.06 -8.32 -1.28
C THR A 31 15.21 -9.67 -0.60
N PHE A 32 15.34 -9.69 0.74
CA PHE A 32 15.37 -10.92 1.51
C PHE A 32 14.06 -11.71 1.39
N CYS A 33 12.90 -11.05 1.41
CA CYS A 33 11.60 -11.66 1.16
C CYS A 33 11.52 -12.27 -0.24
N VAL A 34 11.97 -11.56 -1.28
CA VAL A 34 12.02 -12.10 -2.65
C VAL A 34 12.89 -13.36 -2.70
N TYR A 35 14.06 -13.36 -2.07
CA TYR A 35 14.92 -14.54 -1.97
C TYR A 35 14.21 -15.72 -1.28
N LEU A 36 13.55 -15.48 -0.14
CA LEU A 36 12.79 -16.51 0.56
C LEU A 36 11.66 -17.07 -0.31
N ILE A 37 10.95 -16.20 -1.03
CA ILE A 37 9.86 -16.60 -1.92
C ILE A 37 10.40 -17.42 -3.10
N LEU A 38 11.50 -17.04 -3.73
CA LEU A 38 12.00 -17.78 -4.89
C LEU A 38 12.62 -19.13 -4.51
N PHE A 39 13.45 -19.16 -3.47
CA PHE A 39 14.32 -20.31 -3.19
C PHE A 39 13.85 -21.18 -2.02
N ARG A 40 13.00 -20.66 -1.12
CA ARG A 40 12.56 -21.39 0.09
C ARG A 40 11.06 -21.68 0.12
N SER A 41 10.27 -21.19 -0.84
CA SER A 41 8.80 -21.34 -0.86
C SER A 41 8.28 -22.59 -1.59
N VAL A 42 9.11 -23.61 -1.84
CA VAL A 42 8.79 -24.78 -2.71
C VAL A 42 7.40 -25.41 -2.47
N LYS A 43 6.82 -25.29 -1.26
CA LYS A 43 5.49 -25.81 -0.90
C LYS A 43 4.30 -24.86 -1.10
N ILE A 44 4.49 -23.63 -1.56
CA ILE A 44 3.47 -22.56 -1.57
C ILE A 44 2.65 -22.52 -2.90
N GLY A 45 3.02 -23.32 -3.91
CA GLY A 45 2.26 -23.42 -5.17
C GLY A 45 2.19 -22.08 -5.94
N ASN A 46 1.12 -21.85 -6.70
CA ASN A 46 0.95 -20.63 -7.53
C ASN A 46 0.75 -19.34 -6.71
N PHE A 47 0.39 -19.44 -5.43
CA PHE A 47 0.25 -18.29 -4.52
C PHE A 47 1.54 -17.48 -4.40
N LYS A 48 2.70 -18.12 -4.56
CA LYS A 48 4.01 -17.47 -4.46
C LYS A 48 4.21 -16.34 -5.48
N TYR A 49 3.56 -16.41 -6.64
CA TYR A 49 3.69 -15.39 -7.69
C TYR A 49 2.97 -14.09 -7.33
N PHE A 50 1.78 -14.17 -6.71
CA PHE A 50 1.07 -12.98 -6.20
C PHE A 50 1.82 -12.34 -5.03
N LEU A 51 2.39 -13.16 -4.14
CA LEU A 51 3.27 -12.68 -3.08
C LEU A 51 4.53 -12.02 -3.64
N LEU A 52 5.14 -12.61 -4.68
CA LEU A 52 6.32 -12.04 -5.33
C LEU A 52 6.00 -10.69 -5.98
N TRP A 53 4.91 -10.60 -6.73
CA TRP A 53 4.41 -9.36 -7.32
C TRP A 53 4.21 -8.28 -6.26
N PHE A 54 3.53 -8.60 -5.15
CA PHE A 54 3.36 -7.68 -4.03
C PHE A 54 4.70 -7.17 -3.47
N ASN A 55 5.65 -8.07 -3.20
CA ASN A 55 6.94 -7.69 -2.61
C ASN A 55 7.81 -6.85 -3.56
N ILE A 56 7.78 -7.14 -4.86
CA ILE A 56 8.48 -6.33 -5.88
C ILE A 56 7.86 -4.94 -5.94
N SER A 57 6.53 -4.83 -6.02
CA SER A 57 5.84 -3.54 -6.06
C SER A 57 6.14 -2.71 -4.80
N CYS A 58 6.16 -3.34 -3.60
CA CYS A 58 6.60 -2.67 -2.38
C CYS A 58 8.04 -2.13 -2.48
N ALA A 59 8.99 -2.96 -2.93
CA ALA A 59 10.39 -2.54 -3.05
C ALA A 59 10.54 -1.34 -4.00
N VAL A 60 9.85 -1.36 -5.15
CA VAL A 60 9.87 -0.26 -6.12
C VAL A 60 9.25 1.01 -5.53
N THR A 61 8.10 0.90 -4.86
CA THR A 61 7.46 2.05 -4.21
C THR A 61 8.33 2.64 -3.11
N ASP A 62 9.00 1.82 -2.32
CA ASP A 62 9.86 2.31 -1.23
C ASP A 62 11.07 3.05 -1.77
N VAL A 63 11.73 2.52 -2.80
CA VAL A 63 12.81 3.21 -3.53
C VAL A 63 12.30 4.53 -4.12
N SER A 64 11.11 4.50 -4.74
CA SER A 64 10.50 5.68 -5.33
C SER A 64 10.24 6.75 -4.26
N MET A 65 9.62 6.40 -3.15
CA MET A 65 9.29 7.34 -2.08
C MET A 65 10.53 7.89 -1.37
N THR A 66 11.49 7.02 -1.03
CA THR A 66 12.60 7.35 -0.13
C THR A 66 13.84 7.89 -0.83
N ILE A 67 14.02 7.60 -2.11
CA ILE A 67 15.17 8.07 -2.91
C ILE A 67 14.70 9.07 -3.98
N LEU A 68 13.71 8.70 -4.79
CA LEU A 68 13.31 9.48 -5.97
C LEU A 68 12.48 10.72 -5.60
N LEU A 69 11.40 10.56 -4.82
CA LEU A 69 10.47 11.63 -4.47
C LEU A 69 10.89 12.38 -3.21
N ARG A 70 11.17 11.69 -2.10
CA ARG A 70 11.29 12.28 -0.75
C ARG A 70 10.26 13.39 -0.53
N PRO A 71 8.97 13.06 -0.59
CA PRO A 71 7.92 14.07 -0.60
C PRO A 71 7.86 14.75 0.76
N VAL A 72 7.63 16.06 0.74
CA VAL A 72 7.43 16.87 1.93
C VAL A 72 6.10 17.60 1.78
N ALA A 73 5.18 17.33 2.69
CA ALA A 73 3.89 17.98 2.72
C ALA A 73 3.99 19.38 3.33
N LEU A 74 3.25 20.32 2.75
CA LEU A 74 3.13 21.72 3.19
C LEU A 74 1.77 22.00 3.83
N LEU A 75 1.25 21.06 4.63
CA LEU A 75 -0.03 21.27 5.31
C LEU A 75 0.04 22.51 6.21
N PRO A 76 -1.05 23.31 6.31
CA PRO A 76 -2.41 23.05 5.82
C PRO A 76 -2.63 23.37 4.33
N ILE A 77 -1.65 23.91 3.62
CA ILE A 77 -1.72 24.07 2.17
C ILE A 77 -1.70 22.67 1.57
N TRP A 78 -2.69 22.33 0.73
CA TRP A 78 -2.73 21.04 0.05
C TRP A 78 -1.70 21.02 -1.09
N ALA A 79 -0.43 21.03 -0.71
CA ALA A 79 0.72 21.02 -1.59
C ALA A 79 1.78 20.04 -1.07
N LEU A 80 2.53 19.48 -2.02
CA LEU A 80 3.71 18.65 -1.76
C LEU A 80 4.85 19.14 -2.62
N TYR A 81 6.06 19.13 -2.08
CA TYR A 81 7.28 19.35 -2.85
C TYR A 81 8.24 18.19 -2.70
N SER A 82 9.16 18.06 -3.66
CA SER A 82 10.15 17.00 -3.69
C SER A 82 11.55 17.55 -3.43
N VAL A 83 12.27 16.85 -2.56
CA VAL A 83 13.71 17.07 -2.31
C VAL A 83 14.56 15.87 -2.73
N GLY A 84 13.94 14.91 -3.43
CA GLY A 84 14.54 13.66 -3.86
C GLY A 84 15.48 13.81 -5.06
N TYR A 85 16.07 12.69 -5.46
CA TYR A 85 17.08 12.67 -6.52
C TYR A 85 16.50 12.65 -7.94
N ALA A 86 15.20 12.41 -8.13
CA ALA A 86 14.58 12.38 -9.45
C ALA A 86 14.76 13.70 -10.20
N TRP A 87 14.49 14.81 -9.53
CA TRP A 87 14.74 16.14 -10.08
C TRP A 87 16.25 16.43 -10.18
N LYS A 88 17.00 16.21 -9.10
CA LYS A 88 18.42 16.63 -9.00
C LYS A 88 19.36 15.92 -9.98
N LEU A 89 19.13 14.64 -10.26
CA LEU A 89 20.02 13.82 -11.10
C LEU A 89 19.48 13.62 -12.50
N LEU A 90 18.16 13.49 -12.66
CA LEU A 90 17.53 13.11 -13.93
C LEU A 90 16.71 14.25 -14.56
N GLY A 91 16.52 15.37 -13.85
CA GLY A 91 15.67 16.47 -14.31
C GLY A 91 14.20 16.08 -14.48
N ILE A 92 13.76 14.97 -13.85
CA ILE A 92 12.38 14.51 -13.96
C ILE A 92 11.52 15.33 -12.99
N PRO A 93 10.46 16.02 -13.47
CA PRO A 93 9.64 16.83 -12.58
C PRO A 93 8.85 15.98 -11.57
N PHE A 94 8.43 16.63 -10.48
CA PHE A 94 7.73 15.97 -9.38
C PHE A 94 6.42 15.32 -9.84
N ARG A 95 5.76 15.91 -10.84
CA ARG A 95 4.49 15.43 -11.40
C ARG A 95 4.60 14.00 -11.92
N GLU A 96 5.58 13.77 -12.79
CA GLU A 96 5.85 12.49 -13.46
C GLU A 96 6.31 11.45 -12.45
N THR A 97 7.19 11.85 -11.53
CA THR A 97 7.69 10.97 -10.47
C THR A 97 6.55 10.52 -9.54
N THR A 98 5.58 11.40 -9.27
CA THR A 98 4.40 11.09 -8.44
C THR A 98 3.42 10.15 -9.16
N LEU A 99 3.25 10.26 -10.48
CA LEU A 99 2.44 9.31 -11.25
C LEU A 99 3.03 7.90 -11.20
N PHE A 100 4.35 7.79 -11.38
CA PHE A 100 5.06 6.53 -11.27
C PHE A 100 4.87 5.91 -9.88
N PHE A 101 5.06 6.70 -8.82
CA PHE A 101 4.84 6.25 -7.45
C PHE A 101 3.40 5.75 -7.22
N VAL A 102 2.39 6.52 -7.65
CA VAL A 102 0.97 6.15 -7.48
C VAL A 102 0.61 4.89 -8.25
N PHE A 103 1.14 4.69 -9.45
CA PHE A 103 0.96 3.46 -10.21
C PHE A 103 1.43 2.24 -9.41
N TRP A 104 2.65 2.29 -8.87
CA TRP A 104 3.21 1.17 -8.09
C TRP A 104 2.49 0.94 -6.76
N VAL A 105 1.97 2.00 -6.13
CA VAL A 105 1.08 1.85 -4.97
C VAL A 105 -0.20 1.10 -5.38
N GLY A 106 -0.79 1.44 -6.52
CA GLY A 106 -1.95 0.72 -7.09
C GLY A 106 -1.66 -0.78 -7.30
N GLU A 107 -0.50 -1.09 -7.86
CA GLU A 107 -0.03 -2.48 -8.06
C GLU A 107 0.06 -3.27 -6.75
N GLN A 108 0.47 -2.64 -5.64
CA GLN A 108 0.47 -3.29 -4.32
C GLN A 108 -0.94 -3.67 -3.87
N PHE A 109 -1.92 -2.77 -4.05
CA PHE A 109 -3.32 -3.05 -3.71
C PHE A 109 -3.89 -4.19 -4.56
N ALA A 110 -3.65 -4.19 -5.88
CA ALA A 110 -4.10 -5.28 -6.73
C ALA A 110 -3.48 -6.62 -6.34
N ALA A 111 -2.17 -6.65 -6.07
CA ALA A 111 -1.49 -7.86 -5.62
C ALA A 111 -2.05 -8.39 -4.29
N LEU A 112 -2.36 -7.51 -3.33
CA LEU A 112 -3.02 -7.87 -2.07
C LEU A 112 -4.40 -8.46 -2.30
N VAL A 113 -5.25 -7.81 -3.09
CA VAL A 113 -6.61 -8.31 -3.38
C VAL A 113 -6.53 -9.68 -4.07
N CYS A 114 -5.60 -9.87 -5.00
CA CYS A 114 -5.36 -11.17 -5.62
C CYS A 114 -4.92 -12.24 -4.61
N CYS A 115 -4.07 -11.87 -3.64
CA CYS A 115 -3.68 -12.76 -2.55
C CYS A 115 -4.90 -13.18 -1.70
N PHE A 116 -5.78 -12.23 -1.37
CA PHE A 116 -7.01 -12.50 -0.63
C PHE A 116 -7.97 -13.39 -1.40
N LEU A 117 -8.17 -13.12 -2.69
CA LEU A 117 -9.01 -13.93 -3.58
C LEU A 117 -8.48 -15.36 -3.69
N TYR A 118 -7.19 -15.54 -3.94
CA TYR A 118 -6.58 -16.87 -4.02
C TYR A 118 -6.72 -17.65 -2.71
N LYS A 119 -6.50 -16.98 -1.58
CA LYS A 119 -6.63 -17.59 -0.25
C LYS A 119 -8.08 -17.95 0.07
N HIS A 120 -9.02 -17.08 -0.25
CA HIS A 120 -10.46 -17.36 -0.16
C HIS A 120 -10.83 -18.61 -0.96
N GLN A 121 -10.38 -18.69 -2.22
CA GLN A 121 -10.64 -19.84 -3.10
C GLN A 121 -10.07 -21.16 -2.56
N THR A 122 -8.90 -21.12 -1.93
CA THR A 122 -8.29 -22.31 -1.31
C THR A 122 -9.08 -22.76 -0.08
N ILE A 123 -9.59 -21.82 0.72
CA ILE A 123 -10.37 -22.12 1.93
C ILE A 123 -11.80 -22.54 1.57
N SER A 124 -12.42 -21.95 0.54
CA SER A 124 -13.79 -22.28 0.15
C SER A 124 -13.91 -23.71 -0.38
N GLN A 125 -12.85 -24.26 -0.99
CA GLN A 125 -12.77 -25.67 -1.37
C GLN A 125 -12.94 -26.66 -0.18
N LEU A 126 -12.71 -26.21 1.06
CA LEU A 126 -12.86 -27.04 2.26
C LEU A 126 -14.29 -27.09 2.82
N GLY A 127 -15.23 -26.28 2.31
CA GLY A 127 -16.58 -26.25 2.91
C GLY A 127 -17.63 -25.34 2.27
N SER A 128 -17.43 -24.79 1.08
CA SER A 128 -18.35 -23.82 0.46
C SER A 128 -18.52 -24.02 -1.05
N LYS A 129 -19.72 -23.66 -1.57
CA LYS A 129 -20.11 -23.70 -3.00
C LYS A 129 -19.60 -22.52 -3.84
N LEU A 130 -18.98 -21.50 -3.23
CA LEU A 130 -18.48 -20.30 -3.92
C LEU A 130 -17.02 -20.47 -4.37
N ILE A 131 -16.85 -21.29 -5.41
CA ILE A 131 -15.59 -21.44 -6.14
C ILE A 131 -15.69 -20.60 -7.42
N LEU A 132 -14.80 -19.62 -7.57
CA LEU A 132 -14.67 -18.81 -8.77
C LEU A 132 -14.05 -19.66 -9.87
N SER A 133 -14.60 -19.58 -11.08
CA SER A 133 -13.96 -20.19 -12.24
C SER A 133 -12.66 -19.44 -12.59
N LYS A 134 -11.73 -20.14 -13.26
CA LYS A 134 -10.45 -19.54 -13.69
C LYS A 134 -10.65 -18.29 -14.55
N SER A 135 -11.68 -18.28 -15.40
CA SER A 135 -12.01 -17.14 -16.26
C SER A 135 -12.50 -15.93 -15.46
N VAL A 136 -13.34 -16.14 -14.44
CA VAL A 136 -13.80 -15.04 -13.58
C VAL A 136 -12.66 -14.48 -12.74
N PHE A 137 -11.78 -15.36 -12.23
CA PHE A 137 -10.58 -14.92 -11.51
C PHE A 137 -9.66 -14.08 -12.42
N THR A 138 -9.39 -14.55 -13.64
CA THR A 138 -8.56 -13.81 -14.60
C THR A 138 -9.20 -12.48 -14.99
N SER A 139 -10.50 -12.47 -15.24
CA SER A 139 -11.27 -11.26 -15.52
C SER A 139 -11.16 -10.24 -14.38
N ALA A 140 -11.30 -10.68 -13.12
CA ALA A 140 -11.13 -9.81 -11.96
C ALA A 140 -9.73 -9.18 -11.88
N VAL A 141 -8.67 -9.95 -12.14
CA VAL A 141 -7.29 -9.43 -12.18
C VAL A 141 -7.13 -8.37 -13.27
N VAL A 142 -7.64 -8.63 -14.47
CA VAL A 142 -7.59 -7.67 -15.59
C VAL A 142 -8.41 -6.41 -15.27
N SER A 143 -9.57 -6.54 -14.64
CA SER A 143 -10.38 -5.40 -14.20
C SER A 143 -9.66 -4.51 -13.19
N PHE A 144 -8.91 -5.11 -12.24
CA PHE A 144 -8.09 -4.32 -11.30
C PHE A 144 -6.99 -3.53 -12.03
N GLN A 145 -6.34 -4.13 -13.03
CA GLN A 145 -5.32 -3.47 -13.85
C GLN A 145 -5.88 -2.29 -14.65
N PHE A 146 -7.07 -2.47 -15.22
CA PHE A 146 -7.78 -1.38 -15.88
C PHE A 146 -8.14 -0.25 -14.91
N ALA A 147 -8.60 -0.59 -13.70
CA ALA A 147 -8.95 0.39 -12.68
C ALA A 147 -7.72 1.19 -12.20
N ILE A 148 -6.55 0.55 -12.02
CA ILE A 148 -5.30 1.24 -11.68
C ILE A 148 -4.90 2.19 -12.82
N SER A 149 -4.95 1.72 -14.06
CA SER A 149 -4.61 2.55 -15.22
C SER A 149 -5.53 3.77 -15.33
N ALA A 150 -6.84 3.58 -15.15
CA ALA A 150 -7.82 4.67 -15.10
C ALA A 150 -7.52 5.65 -13.95
N PHE A 151 -7.18 5.15 -12.76
CA PHE A 151 -6.80 5.99 -11.62
C PHE A 151 -5.61 6.89 -11.96
N VAL A 152 -4.54 6.34 -12.54
CA VAL A 152 -3.34 7.10 -12.92
C VAL A 152 -3.67 8.17 -13.96
N VAL A 153 -4.51 7.83 -14.95
CA VAL A 153 -4.96 8.80 -15.96
C VAL A 153 -5.76 9.94 -15.33
N PHE A 154 -6.74 9.64 -14.47
CA PHE A 154 -7.49 10.70 -13.78
C PHE A 154 -6.59 11.55 -12.89
N PHE A 155 -5.65 10.91 -12.18
CA PHE A 155 -4.71 11.61 -11.32
C PHE A 155 -3.81 12.56 -12.13
N PHE A 156 -3.35 12.16 -13.32
CA PHE A 156 -2.61 13.03 -14.24
C PHE A 156 -3.37 14.29 -14.64
N TYR A 157 -4.69 14.18 -14.89
CA TYR A 157 -5.55 15.28 -15.31
C TYR A 157 -5.99 16.20 -14.16
N VAL A 158 -5.91 15.73 -12.92
CA VAL A 158 -6.16 16.55 -11.72
C VAL A 158 -4.93 17.35 -11.32
N GLN A 159 -3.73 16.81 -11.56
CA GLN A 159 -2.49 17.50 -11.29
C GLN A 159 -2.34 18.71 -12.22
N ASN A 160 -2.12 19.87 -11.61
CA ASN A 160 -1.75 21.07 -12.33
C ASN A 160 -0.27 20.97 -12.75
N ASP A 161 0.06 21.58 -13.88
CA ASP A 161 1.45 21.85 -14.25
C ASP A 161 2.09 22.84 -13.26
N GLN A 162 3.42 22.86 -13.22
CA GLN A 162 4.17 23.65 -12.24
C GLN A 162 3.93 25.15 -12.38
N GLU A 163 3.82 25.66 -13.61
CA GLU A 163 3.56 27.09 -13.87
C GLU A 163 2.16 27.51 -13.41
N THR A 164 1.14 26.72 -13.75
CA THR A 164 -0.24 26.95 -13.29
C THR A 164 -0.34 26.82 -11.77
N ALA A 165 0.32 25.83 -11.18
CA ALA A 165 0.36 25.67 -9.72
C ALA A 165 0.99 26.89 -9.03
N LEU A 166 2.07 27.44 -9.59
CA LEU A 166 2.73 28.65 -9.07
C LEU A 166 1.84 29.90 -9.21
N ARG A 167 1.19 30.08 -10.37
CA ARG A 167 0.23 31.18 -10.57
C ARG A 167 -0.92 31.15 -9.57
N ILE A 168 -1.48 29.96 -9.32
CA ILE A 168 -2.54 29.77 -8.33
C ILE A 168 -2.00 30.05 -6.92
N ALA A 169 -0.80 29.58 -6.59
CA ALA A 169 -0.16 29.84 -5.30
C ALA A 169 0.03 31.34 -5.04
N HIS A 170 0.49 32.10 -6.03
CA HIS A 170 0.66 33.56 -5.91
C HIS A 170 -0.66 34.31 -5.73
N GLN A 171 -1.73 33.80 -6.35
CA GLN A 171 -3.06 34.40 -6.22
C GLN A 171 -3.71 34.12 -4.86
N ILE A 172 -3.56 32.90 -4.33
CA ILE A 172 -4.21 32.48 -3.08
C ILE A 172 -3.36 32.82 -1.85
N TYR A 173 -2.03 32.73 -1.98
CA TYR A 173 -1.05 32.90 -0.89
C TYR A 173 0.04 33.92 -1.27
N PRO A 174 -0.31 35.20 -1.49
CA PRO A 174 0.65 36.20 -1.95
C PRO A 174 1.80 36.44 -0.96
N SER A 175 1.58 36.26 0.35
CA SER A 175 2.63 36.37 1.38
C SER A 175 3.68 35.26 1.31
N LEU A 176 3.32 34.09 0.76
CA LEU A 176 4.20 32.92 0.63
C LEU A 176 4.79 32.78 -0.78
N ALA A 177 4.51 33.71 -1.69
CA ALA A 177 4.93 33.64 -3.10
C ALA A 177 6.44 33.42 -3.24
N TYR A 178 7.25 34.16 -2.47
CA TYR A 178 8.70 34.02 -2.46
C TYR A 178 9.17 32.60 -2.05
N GLU A 179 8.48 31.98 -1.09
CA GLU A 179 8.82 30.62 -0.65
C GLU A 179 8.44 29.58 -1.72
N PHE A 180 7.31 29.75 -2.40
CA PHE A 180 6.93 28.91 -3.55
C PHE A 180 7.89 29.06 -4.73
N ASP A 181 8.35 30.28 -5.03
CA ASP A 181 9.35 30.54 -6.08
C ASP A 181 10.69 29.85 -5.79
N SER A 182 11.03 29.67 -4.50
CA SER A 182 12.27 28.98 -4.08
C SER A 182 12.22 27.46 -4.26
N LEU A 183 11.02 26.88 -4.45
CA LEU A 183 10.84 25.43 -4.60
C LEU A 183 11.18 24.97 -6.02
N GLN A 184 12.09 24.00 -6.11
CA GLN A 184 12.53 23.46 -7.40
C GLN A 184 11.43 22.69 -8.14
N SER A 185 10.67 21.86 -7.42
CA SER A 185 9.54 21.12 -7.98
C SER A 185 8.50 20.82 -6.91
N PHE A 186 7.27 21.26 -7.17
CA PHE A 186 6.14 21.10 -6.26
C PHE A 186 4.85 20.83 -7.01
N GLN A 187 3.86 20.30 -6.31
CA GLN A 187 2.49 20.17 -6.75
C GLN A 187 1.56 20.85 -5.76
N LEU A 188 0.65 21.65 -6.30
CA LEU A 188 -0.47 22.23 -5.58
C LEU A 188 -1.76 21.55 -6.04
N PHE A 189 -2.45 20.88 -5.11
CA PHE A 189 -3.73 20.24 -5.33
C PHE A 189 -4.86 21.26 -5.14
N ALA A 190 -4.92 22.23 -6.05
CA ALA A 190 -6.02 23.17 -6.15
C ALA A 190 -7.19 22.55 -6.95
N GLU A 191 -8.41 22.97 -6.63
CA GLU A 191 -9.61 22.53 -7.35
C GLU A 191 -9.50 22.83 -8.85
N ASN A 192 -9.64 21.78 -9.66
CA ASN A 192 -9.65 21.86 -11.12
C ASN A 192 -10.98 21.26 -11.62
N LYS A 193 -11.38 21.55 -12.86
CA LYS A 193 -12.59 21.00 -13.50
C LYS A 193 -12.66 19.47 -13.46
N ASN A 194 -11.50 18.80 -13.47
CA ASN A 194 -11.38 17.34 -13.41
C ASN A 194 -11.44 16.77 -11.98
N TYR A 195 -11.25 17.62 -10.96
CA TYR A 195 -11.23 17.23 -9.55
C TYR A 195 -12.51 16.52 -9.07
N PRO A 196 -13.74 17.01 -9.34
CA PRO A 196 -14.96 16.32 -8.90
C PRO A 196 -15.13 14.93 -9.52
N LEU A 197 -14.75 14.76 -10.79
CA LEU A 197 -14.83 13.48 -11.48
C LEU A 197 -13.83 12.47 -10.87
N PHE A 198 -12.60 12.90 -10.60
CA PHE A 198 -11.61 12.09 -9.90
C PHE A 198 -12.07 11.70 -8.49
N LEU A 199 -12.66 12.63 -7.74
CA LEU A 199 -13.19 12.36 -6.41
C LEU A 199 -14.32 11.33 -6.47
N ALA A 200 -15.26 11.48 -7.41
CA ALA A 200 -16.34 10.51 -7.62
C ALA A 200 -15.79 9.11 -7.95
N PHE A 201 -14.78 9.03 -8.82
CA PHE A 201 -14.10 7.78 -9.15
C PHE A 201 -13.44 7.16 -7.91
N CYS A 202 -12.73 7.94 -7.10
CA CYS A 202 -12.07 7.46 -5.88
C CYS A 202 -13.07 6.92 -4.86
N VAL A 203 -14.18 7.62 -4.63
CA VAL A 203 -15.24 7.18 -3.72
C VAL A 203 -15.88 5.89 -4.22
N PHE A 204 -16.20 5.81 -5.52
CA PHE A 204 -16.81 4.62 -6.11
C PHE A 204 -15.88 3.40 -6.06
N ALA A 205 -14.66 3.54 -6.58
CA ALA A 205 -13.66 2.47 -6.59
C ALA A 205 -13.28 2.04 -5.18
N GLY A 206 -13.06 2.99 -4.27
CA GLY A 206 -12.74 2.74 -2.87
C GLY A 206 -13.86 1.96 -2.17
N THR A 207 -15.12 2.33 -2.38
CA THR A 207 -16.27 1.62 -1.80
C THR A 207 -16.34 0.18 -2.28
N ILE A 208 -16.14 -0.07 -3.58
CA ILE A 208 -16.12 -1.43 -4.14
C ILE A 208 -15.02 -2.26 -3.49
N VAL A 209 -13.80 -1.73 -3.39
CA VAL A 209 -12.66 -2.44 -2.79
C VAL A 209 -12.92 -2.77 -1.32
N VAL A 210 -13.44 -1.81 -0.54
CA VAL A 210 -13.76 -2.02 0.88
C VAL A 210 -14.82 -3.09 1.05
N LEU A 211 -15.89 -3.06 0.25
CA LEU A 211 -16.95 -4.07 0.29
C LEU A 211 -16.43 -5.45 -0.14
N ALA A 212 -15.60 -5.52 -1.18
CA ALA A 212 -15.02 -6.77 -1.67
C ALA A 212 -14.07 -7.40 -0.64
N VAL A 213 -13.09 -6.64 -0.15
CA VAL A 213 -12.12 -7.14 0.84
C VAL A 213 -12.81 -7.44 2.18
N GLY A 214 -13.72 -6.56 2.62
CA GLY A 214 -14.51 -6.75 3.83
C GLY A 214 -15.40 -7.99 3.75
N GLY A 215 -16.12 -8.17 2.64
CA GLY A 215 -16.97 -9.34 2.40
C GLY A 215 -16.20 -10.65 2.31
N LEU A 216 -15.07 -10.67 1.58
CA LEU A 216 -14.18 -11.84 1.49
C LEU A 216 -13.60 -12.19 2.87
N THR A 217 -13.17 -11.19 3.63
CA THR A 217 -12.61 -11.37 4.97
C THR A 217 -13.66 -11.89 5.94
N TRP A 218 -14.84 -11.31 5.94
CA TRP A 218 -15.97 -11.75 6.76
C TRP A 218 -16.35 -13.21 6.43
N HIS A 219 -16.44 -13.56 5.15
CA HIS A 219 -16.75 -14.92 4.72
C HIS A 219 -15.66 -15.93 5.10
N MET A 220 -14.38 -15.58 4.94
CA MET A 220 -13.28 -16.44 5.41
C MET A 220 -13.32 -16.64 6.92
N ILE A 221 -13.57 -15.57 7.70
CA ILE A 221 -13.74 -15.66 9.16
C ILE A 221 -14.95 -16.51 9.51
N HIS A 222 -16.06 -16.40 8.79
CA HIS A 222 -17.25 -17.21 9.01
C HIS A 222 -17.00 -18.70 8.77
N ILE A 223 -16.34 -19.09 7.66
CA ILE A 223 -15.94 -20.48 7.39
C ILE A 223 -14.99 -20.99 8.49
N LEU A 224 -14.03 -20.17 8.92
CA LEU A 224 -13.08 -20.53 9.96
C LEU A 224 -13.75 -20.66 11.34
N ASN A 225 -14.72 -19.80 11.66
CA ASN A 225 -15.50 -19.83 12.90
C ASN A 225 -16.49 -20.98 12.92
N GLY A 226 -17.07 -21.35 11.77
CA GLY A 226 -17.84 -22.59 11.60
C GLY A 226 -17.04 -23.84 11.96
N ASN A 227 -15.71 -23.75 11.89
CA ASN A 227 -14.78 -24.84 12.21
C ASN A 227 -13.94 -24.64 13.48
N ARG A 228 -14.10 -23.54 14.24
CA ARG A 228 -13.27 -23.28 15.41
C ARG A 228 -14.03 -22.52 16.49
N ARG A 229 -14.45 -23.23 17.53
CA ARG A 229 -15.06 -22.63 18.73
C ARG A 229 -14.13 -21.58 19.35
N LYS A 230 -14.70 -20.38 19.54
CA LYS A 230 -14.34 -19.22 20.38
C LYS A 230 -13.24 -18.25 19.88
N MET A 231 -13.63 -16.97 19.76
CA MET A 231 -12.79 -15.80 20.08
C MET A 231 -13.64 -14.64 20.64
N SER A 232 -13.00 -13.86 21.54
CA SER A 232 -13.59 -12.99 22.57
C SER A 232 -13.76 -11.51 22.15
N GLY A 233 -14.68 -10.80 22.82
CA GLY A 233 -15.13 -9.42 22.57
C GLY A 233 -14.13 -8.29 22.88
N THR A 234 -12.86 -8.57 23.10
CA THR A 234 -11.83 -7.57 23.44
C THR A 234 -11.35 -6.75 22.22
N ASN A 235 -11.59 -7.21 20.99
CA ASN A 235 -11.14 -6.53 19.76
C ASN A 235 -12.00 -5.31 19.38
N PHE A 236 -13.25 -5.25 19.82
CA PHE A 236 -14.19 -4.17 19.46
C PHE A 236 -13.86 -2.84 20.17
N GLN A 237 -13.45 -2.90 21.44
CA GLN A 237 -13.12 -1.71 22.23
C GLN A 237 -11.82 -1.03 21.76
N ARG A 238 -10.88 -1.79 21.16
CA ARG A 238 -9.64 -1.24 20.58
C ARG A 238 -9.90 -0.43 19.30
N HIS A 239 -10.88 -0.81 18.49
CA HIS A 239 -11.26 -0.04 17.29
C HIS A 239 -11.99 1.26 17.65
N LYS A 240 -12.80 1.28 18.71
CA LYS A 240 -13.51 2.49 19.18
C LYS A 240 -12.57 3.59 19.71
N ASN A 241 -11.52 3.20 20.44
CA ASN A 241 -10.57 4.17 21.00
C ASN A 241 -9.59 4.72 19.95
N ALA A 242 -9.25 3.93 18.92
CA ALA A 242 -8.41 4.39 17.81
C ALA A 242 -9.15 5.44 16.93
N VAL A 243 -10.44 5.24 16.68
CA VAL A 243 -11.28 6.18 15.91
C VAL A 243 -11.48 7.50 16.65
N ASN A 244 -11.66 7.48 17.98
CA ASN A 244 -11.78 8.71 18.77
C ASN A 244 -10.47 9.54 18.82
N SER A 245 -9.32 8.91 18.66
CA SER A 245 -8.03 9.61 18.60
C SER A 245 -7.77 10.25 17.22
N LEU A 246 -8.31 9.65 16.15
CA LEU A 246 -8.27 10.17 14.76
C LEU A 246 -9.10 11.44 14.55
N VAL A 247 -10.15 11.66 15.35
CA VAL A 247 -11.05 12.83 15.24
C VAL A 247 -10.47 14.09 15.92
N ALA A 248 -9.40 13.96 16.73
CA ALA A 248 -8.86 15.03 17.57
C ALA A 248 -7.70 15.85 16.94
N GLN A 249 -7.37 15.69 15.66
CA GLN A 249 -6.09 16.17 15.09
C GLN A 249 -6.16 17.34 14.06
N PRO A 250 -6.64 18.55 14.41
CA PRO A 250 -6.47 19.71 13.53
C PRO A 250 -5.24 20.60 13.84
N ILE A 251 -4.56 20.43 14.98
CA ILE A 251 -3.55 21.42 15.47
C ILE A 251 -2.08 21.01 15.17
N TYR A 252 -1.82 19.75 14.80
CA TYR A 252 -0.47 19.23 14.50
C TYR A 252 -0.33 18.72 13.06
N SER A 253 -1.09 19.27 12.10
CA SER A 253 -1.30 18.67 10.77
C SER A 253 0.00 18.37 10.02
N GLN A 254 0.99 19.26 10.05
CA GLN A 254 2.27 19.10 9.34
C GLN A 254 3.15 18.00 9.96
N GLU A 255 3.34 18.02 11.29
CA GLU A 255 4.11 16.99 12.01
C GLU A 255 3.43 15.62 11.96
N ILE A 256 2.09 15.58 12.04
CA ILE A 256 1.30 14.36 11.83
C ILE A 256 1.48 13.88 10.39
N SER A 257 1.49 14.77 9.40
CA SER A 257 1.73 14.38 8.01
C SER A 257 3.12 13.77 7.83
N TYR A 258 4.15 14.33 8.46
CA TYR A 258 5.50 13.73 8.46
C TYR A 258 5.53 12.36 9.13
N LEU A 259 4.82 12.19 10.24
CA LEU A 259 4.65 10.90 10.89
C LEU A 259 3.86 9.92 10.00
N MET A 260 2.82 10.37 9.30
CA MET A 260 2.04 9.54 8.37
C MET A 260 2.87 9.11 7.17
N CYS A 261 3.68 10.01 6.60
CA CYS A 261 4.65 9.66 5.56
C CYS A 261 5.68 8.65 6.07
N ALA A 262 6.15 8.82 7.31
CA ALA A 262 7.06 7.88 7.95
C ALA A 262 6.42 6.49 8.12
N VAL A 263 5.20 6.43 8.68
CA VAL A 263 4.42 5.19 8.83
C VAL A 263 4.14 4.53 7.49
N PHE A 264 3.75 5.29 6.48
CA PHE A 264 3.48 4.79 5.13
C PHE A 264 4.73 4.13 4.54
N SER A 265 5.91 4.77 4.67
CA SER A 265 7.17 4.21 4.19
C SER A 265 7.63 2.95 4.96
N SER A 266 7.08 2.68 6.15
CA SER A 266 7.37 1.48 6.95
C SER A 266 6.37 0.34 6.74
N HIS A 267 5.23 0.59 6.08
CA HIS A 267 4.15 -0.37 5.96
C HIS A 267 4.57 -1.64 5.22
N SER A 268 5.33 -1.51 4.14
CA SER A 268 5.90 -2.62 3.35
C SER A 268 6.84 -3.50 4.18
N THR A 269 7.74 -2.89 4.95
CA THR A 269 8.65 -3.57 5.88
C THR A 269 7.87 -4.36 6.93
N ILE A 270 6.86 -3.74 7.55
CA ILE A 270 6.01 -4.41 8.56
C ILE A 270 5.29 -5.60 7.92
N ASN A 271 4.72 -5.44 6.73
CA ASN A 271 4.04 -6.52 6.01
C ASN A 271 5.00 -7.68 5.69
N CYS A 272 6.23 -7.39 5.28
CA CYS A 272 7.27 -8.39 5.06
C CYS A 272 7.63 -9.14 6.35
N LEU A 273 7.84 -8.42 7.46
CA LEU A 273 8.13 -9.03 8.76
C LEU A 273 6.98 -9.91 9.24
N ILE A 274 5.73 -9.46 9.09
CA ILE A 274 4.54 -10.25 9.41
C ILE A 274 4.49 -11.51 8.53
N LEU A 275 4.75 -11.41 7.22
CA LEU A 275 4.80 -12.54 6.31
C LEU A 275 5.83 -13.59 6.78
N ILE A 276 7.05 -13.15 7.11
CA ILE A 276 8.13 -14.02 7.60
C ILE A 276 7.73 -14.68 8.93
N ALA A 277 7.20 -13.90 9.88
CA ALA A 277 6.89 -14.36 11.22
C ALA A 277 5.67 -15.31 11.28
N THR A 278 4.69 -15.11 10.40
CA THR A 278 3.43 -15.87 10.40
C THR A 278 3.44 -17.08 9.48
N SER A 279 4.26 -17.08 8.42
CA SER A 279 4.33 -18.20 7.47
C SER A 279 5.09 -19.39 8.05
N PRO A 280 4.46 -20.57 8.21
CA PRO A 280 5.13 -21.75 8.76
C PRO A 280 6.33 -22.23 7.94
N ALA A 281 6.36 -21.91 6.64
CA ALA A 281 7.47 -22.22 5.74
C ALA A 281 8.74 -21.44 6.10
N TYR A 282 8.61 -20.15 6.41
CA TYR A 282 9.75 -19.26 6.70
C TYR A 282 10.16 -19.31 8.17
N ARG A 283 9.20 -19.50 9.10
CA ARG A 283 9.50 -19.64 10.54
C ARG A 283 10.47 -20.79 10.83
N ARG A 284 10.40 -21.90 10.09
CA ARG A 284 11.31 -23.07 10.24
C ARG A 284 12.79 -22.75 9.96
N ILE A 285 13.09 -21.68 9.24
CA ILE A 285 14.46 -21.23 8.98
C ILE A 285 15.06 -20.62 10.25
N PHE A 286 14.25 -19.90 11.02
CA PHE A 286 14.69 -19.19 12.23
C PHE A 286 14.48 -20.01 13.52
N THR A 287 13.45 -20.86 13.56
CA THR A 287 13.24 -21.79 14.66
C THR A 287 13.84 -23.16 14.30
N LYS A 288 14.96 -23.54 14.92
CA LYS A 288 15.55 -24.90 14.89
C LYS A 288 14.62 -25.94 15.55
N ARG A 289 13.38 -26.08 15.10
CA ARG A 289 12.52 -27.18 15.56
C ARG A 289 12.82 -28.42 14.73
N LYS A 290 13.40 -29.43 15.39
CA LYS A 290 13.51 -30.80 14.88
C LYS A 290 12.13 -31.23 14.32
N PRO A 291 12.10 -32.03 13.24
CA PRO A 291 10.85 -32.60 12.77
C PRO A 291 10.23 -33.43 13.90
N SER A 292 9.05 -33.04 14.36
CA SER A 292 8.20 -33.90 15.18
C SER A 292 7.77 -35.07 14.29
N SER A 293 8.13 -36.30 14.66
CA SER A 293 7.84 -37.51 13.90
C SER A 293 6.36 -37.96 13.98
N ASN A 294 5.42 -37.04 14.20
CA ASN A 294 3.99 -37.38 14.39
C ASN A 294 3.01 -36.67 13.46
N SER A 295 3.46 -36.13 12.32
CA SER A 295 2.53 -35.83 11.22
C SER A 295 2.47 -37.01 10.26
N SER A 296 1.59 -37.98 10.56
CA SER A 296 1.27 -39.09 9.67
C SER A 296 0.90 -38.57 8.26
N PRO A 297 1.46 -39.16 7.19
CA PRO A 297 1.11 -38.85 5.82
C PRO A 297 -0.16 -39.61 5.44
N SER A 298 -1.35 -39.10 5.80
CA SER A 298 -2.62 -39.77 5.41
C SER A 298 -3.66 -38.86 4.75
N VAL A 299 -3.40 -37.56 4.58
CA VAL A 299 -4.38 -36.66 3.91
C VAL A 299 -3.96 -36.27 2.49
N PHE A 300 -2.66 -36.26 2.17
CA PHE A 300 -2.18 -35.88 0.83
C PHE A 300 -2.21 -37.02 -0.20
N MET A 301 -2.20 -38.29 0.23
CA MET A 301 -2.18 -39.45 -0.69
C MET A 301 -3.57 -39.90 -1.16
N LYS A 302 -4.65 -39.50 -0.48
CA LYS A 302 -6.01 -39.93 -0.85
C LYS A 302 -6.62 -39.17 -2.04
N VAL A 303 -5.99 -38.06 -2.45
CA VAL A 303 -6.43 -37.27 -3.62
C VAL A 303 -5.79 -37.74 -4.92
N ALA A 304 -4.63 -38.41 -4.86
CA ALA A 304 -3.95 -38.92 -6.06
C ALA A 304 -4.54 -40.24 -6.60
N SER A 305 -5.35 -40.96 -5.81
CA SER A 305 -5.93 -42.26 -6.23
C SER A 305 -7.38 -42.18 -6.71
N MET A 306 -7.97 -40.98 -6.85
CA MET A 306 -9.34 -40.81 -7.36
C MET A 306 -9.41 -40.09 -8.73
N SER A 307 -8.28 -39.90 -9.43
CA SER A 307 -8.26 -39.36 -10.81
C SER A 307 -8.05 -40.40 -11.90
N HIS A 308 -8.16 -41.69 -11.58
CA HIS A 308 -8.30 -42.77 -12.56
C HIS A 308 -9.51 -43.62 -12.18
N GLY A 309 -10.66 -43.25 -12.74
CA GLY A 309 -11.96 -43.86 -12.57
C GLY A 309 -12.99 -43.02 -13.32
#